data_AF-A0A558NK41-F1
#
_entry.id   AF-A0A558NK41-F1
#
_cell.length_a   1.000
_cell.length_b   1.000
_cell.length_c   1.000
_cell.angle_alpha   90.00
_cell.angle_beta   90.00
_cell.angle_gamma   90.00
#
_symmetry.space_group_name_H-M   'P 1'
#
loop_
_entity.id
_entity.type
_entity.pdbx_description
1 polymer ?
#
loop_
_entity_poly.entity_id
_entity_poly.type
_entity_poly.pdbx_seq_one_letter_code
_entity_poly.pdbx_strand_id
1 'polypeptide(L)'
;MDKLHIGLWLAEHLDTVIGFVLLLGACLMLPKSVRWYVFTGGAALLLMNLWQVARAREKLKKLDSERSALQEQLSGLKDASEQLKQRNQELEKQSAELEQQRQALLQRQQDLASGDAALQQQQEDINRQVNNHAEQRNALQDENQRVLDALAKLKQLEATSQL
;
A
#
# COMPACT_ATOMS: atom_id res chain seq x y z
N MET A 1 -55.26 18.54 -10.29
CA MET A 1 -55.56 17.13 -9.93
C MET A 1 -55.70 16.39 -11.23
N ASP A 2 -54.59 15.78 -11.64
CA ASP A 2 -54.13 15.90 -13.01
C ASP A 2 -54.57 14.73 -13.87
N LYS A 3 -54.98 15.03 -15.11
CA LYS A 3 -55.38 14.05 -16.13
C LYS A 3 -54.31 12.97 -16.39
N LEU A 4 -53.05 13.30 -16.08
CA LEU A 4 -51.90 12.38 -16.16
C LEU A 4 -51.93 11.29 -15.08
N HIS A 5 -52.39 11.60 -13.86
CA HIS A 5 -52.58 10.59 -12.81
C HIS A 5 -53.73 9.62 -13.13
N ILE A 6 -54.80 10.15 -13.75
CA ILE A 6 -55.95 9.35 -14.17
C ILE A 6 -55.55 8.40 -15.32
N GLY A 7 -54.75 8.86 -16.27
CA GLY A 7 -54.28 8.03 -17.39
C GLY A 7 -53.37 6.88 -16.96
N LEU A 8 -52.45 7.12 -16.00
CA LEU A 8 -51.57 6.09 -15.47
C LEU A 8 -52.34 5.06 -14.62
N TRP A 9 -53.30 5.54 -13.81
CA TRP A 9 -54.21 4.68 -13.04
C TRP A 9 -55.10 3.82 -13.97
N LEU A 10 -55.63 4.41 -15.05
CA LEU A 10 -56.46 3.69 -16.02
C LEU A 10 -55.65 2.64 -16.79
N ALA A 11 -54.39 2.92 -17.16
CA ALA A 11 -53.54 1.96 -17.85
C ALA A 11 -53.15 0.76 -16.97
N GLU A 12 -52.91 1.03 -15.69
CA GLU A 12 -52.53 0.00 -14.71
C GLU A 12 -53.73 -0.86 -14.25
N HIS A 13 -54.95 -0.31 -14.31
CA HIS A 13 -56.18 -0.99 -13.95
C HIS A 13 -57.00 -1.41 -15.18
N LEU A 14 -56.52 -1.17 -16.40
CA LEU A 14 -57.27 -1.40 -17.64
C LEU A 14 -57.71 -2.87 -17.75
N ASP A 15 -56.82 -3.80 -17.45
CA ASP A 15 -57.07 -5.24 -17.51
C ASP A 15 -58.10 -5.68 -16.44
N THR A 16 -57.97 -5.13 -15.23
CA THR A 16 -58.93 -5.36 -14.13
C THR A 16 -60.31 -4.76 -14.42
N VAL A 17 -60.35 -3.57 -15.03
CA VAL A 17 -61.58 -2.86 -15.40
C VAL A 17 -62.25 -3.56 -16.57
N ILE A 18 -61.50 -4.01 -17.57
CA ILE A 18 -62.00 -4.82 -18.69
C ILE A 18 -62.53 -6.16 -18.18
N GLY A 19 -61.78 -6.83 -17.30
CA GLY A 19 -62.21 -8.07 -16.66
C GLY A 19 -63.49 -7.89 -15.83
N PHE A 20 -63.62 -6.78 -15.09
CA PHE A 20 -64.82 -6.44 -14.34
C PHE A 20 -66.01 -6.10 -15.24
N VAL A 21 -65.80 -5.37 -16.34
CA VAL A 21 -66.84 -5.03 -17.32
C VAL A 21 -67.32 -6.27 -18.08
N LEU A 22 -66.41 -7.18 -18.47
CA LEU A 22 -66.75 -8.48 -19.07
C LEU A 22 -67.54 -9.35 -18.10
N LEU A 23 -67.13 -9.39 -16.83
CA LEU A 23 -67.82 -10.11 -15.77
C LEU A 23 -69.22 -9.54 -15.50
N LEU A 24 -69.35 -8.22 -15.49
CA LEU A 24 -70.64 -7.51 -15.32
C LEU A 24 -71.57 -7.71 -16.52
N GLY A 25 -71.02 -7.72 -17.74
CA GLY A 25 -71.72 -8.07 -18.97
C GLY A 25 -72.21 -9.52 -18.99
N ALA A 26 -71.36 -10.48 -18.59
CA ALA A 26 -71.74 -11.88 -18.44
C ALA A 26 -72.85 -12.04 -17.38
N CYS A 27 -72.74 -11.35 -16.24
CA CYS A 27 -73.78 -11.33 -15.22
C CYS A 27 -75.13 -10.78 -15.70
N LEU A 28 -75.19 -9.92 -16.72
CA LEU A 28 -76.46 -9.40 -17.24
C LEU A 28 -77.18 -10.39 -18.19
N MET A 29 -76.45 -11.29 -18.83
CA MET A 29 -76.97 -12.29 -19.78
C MET A 29 -77.45 -13.60 -19.14
N LEU A 30 -77.19 -13.82 -17.84
CA LEU A 30 -77.43 -15.11 -17.16
C LEU A 30 -78.71 -15.13 -16.28
N PRO A 31 -79.37 -16.29 -16.09
CA PRO A 31 -80.56 -16.44 -15.24
C PRO A 31 -80.28 -16.06 -13.78
N LYS A 32 -81.28 -15.51 -13.07
CA LYS A 32 -81.14 -14.93 -11.71
C LYS A 32 -80.39 -15.79 -10.69
N SER A 33 -80.50 -17.12 -10.77
CA SER A 33 -79.84 -18.07 -9.86
C SER A 33 -78.33 -18.23 -10.10
N VAL A 34 -77.84 -17.99 -11.32
CA VAL A 34 -76.44 -18.24 -11.72
C VAL A 34 -75.58 -16.97 -11.63
N ARG A 35 -76.20 -15.79 -11.70
CA ARG A 35 -75.52 -14.47 -11.65
C ARG A 35 -74.63 -14.30 -10.43
N TRP A 36 -75.09 -14.77 -9.27
CA TRP A 36 -74.35 -14.66 -8.02
C TRP A 36 -73.07 -15.50 -8.00
N TYR A 37 -73.07 -16.68 -8.62
CA TYR A 37 -71.89 -17.56 -8.66
C TYR A 37 -70.82 -17.07 -9.63
N VAL A 38 -71.22 -16.55 -10.80
CA VAL A 38 -70.28 -15.99 -11.77
C VAL A 38 -69.65 -14.71 -11.24
N PHE A 39 -70.44 -13.88 -10.54
CA PHE A 39 -69.94 -12.67 -9.90
C PHE A 39 -68.91 -12.99 -8.81
N THR A 40 -69.23 -13.90 -7.88
CA THR A 40 -68.32 -14.25 -6.78
C THR A 40 -67.09 -15.00 -7.26
N GLY A 41 -67.24 -15.93 -8.21
CA GLY A 41 -66.12 -16.67 -8.78
C GLY A 41 -65.16 -15.78 -9.57
N GLY A 42 -65.67 -14.89 -10.41
CA GLY A 42 -64.82 -13.98 -11.16
C GLY A 42 -64.23 -12.85 -10.30
N ALA A 43 -64.96 -12.36 -9.28
CA ALA A 43 -64.39 -11.44 -8.29
C ALA A 43 -63.26 -12.10 -7.48
N ALA A 44 -63.40 -13.37 -7.11
CA ALA A 44 -62.35 -14.13 -6.45
C ALA A 44 -61.10 -14.29 -7.34
N LEU A 45 -61.27 -14.56 -8.64
CA LEU A 45 -60.16 -14.63 -9.59
C LEU A 45 -59.46 -13.27 -9.78
N LEU A 46 -60.21 -12.18 -9.88
CA LEU A 46 -59.64 -10.83 -9.96
C LEU A 46 -58.84 -10.48 -8.70
N LEU A 47 -59.38 -10.76 -7.51
CA LEU A 47 -58.66 -10.55 -6.25
C LEU A 47 -57.40 -11.42 -6.16
N MET A 48 -57.46 -12.66 -6.62
CA MET A 48 -56.31 -13.56 -6.65
C MET A 48 -55.22 -13.04 -7.59
N ASN A 49 -55.57 -12.54 -8.78
CA ASN A 49 -54.61 -11.97 -9.73
C ASN A 49 -53.97 -10.67 -9.17
N LEU A 50 -54.78 -9.76 -8.64
CA LEU A 50 -54.30 -8.55 -7.94
C LEU A 50 -53.32 -8.89 -6.81
N TRP A 51 -53.63 -9.92 -6.01
CA TRP A 51 -52.76 -10.36 -4.93
C TRP A 51 -51.43 -10.95 -5.45
N GLN A 52 -51.46 -11.73 -6.53
CA GLN A 52 -50.24 -12.24 -7.18
C GLN A 52 -49.37 -11.10 -7.72
N VAL A 53 -49.97 -10.12 -8.39
CA VAL A 53 -49.25 -8.94 -8.93
C VAL A 53 -48.68 -8.09 -7.81
N ALA A 54 -49.44 -7.85 -6.73
CA ALA A 54 -48.96 -7.13 -5.56
C ALA A 54 -47.74 -7.82 -4.93
N ARG A 55 -47.82 -9.15 -4.76
CA ARG A 55 -46.72 -9.95 -4.20
C ARG A 55 -45.50 -10.01 -5.10
N ALA A 56 -45.70 -10.04 -6.43
CA ALA A 56 -44.61 -9.95 -7.40
C ALA A 56 -43.91 -8.59 -7.34
N ARG A 57 -44.68 -7.49 -7.23
CA ARG A 57 -44.14 -6.13 -7.08
C ARG A 57 -43.32 -5.95 -5.81
N GLU A 58 -43.77 -6.52 -4.69
CA GLU A 58 -43.00 -6.48 -3.44
C GLU A 58 -41.66 -7.23 -3.59
N LYS A 59 -41.66 -8.39 -4.24
CA LYS A 59 -40.42 -9.14 -4.52
C LYS A 59 -39.49 -8.36 -5.43
N LEU A 60 -40.01 -7.72 -6.48
CA LEU A 60 -39.21 -6.89 -7.38
C LEU A 60 -38.60 -5.69 -6.65
N LYS A 61 -39.38 -4.99 -5.83
CA LYS A 61 -38.86 -3.88 -5.01
C LYS A 61 -37.73 -4.32 -4.08
N LYS A 62 -37.87 -5.49 -3.45
CA LYS A 62 -36.81 -6.06 -2.60
C LYS A 62 -35.55 -6.37 -3.43
N LEU A 63 -35.70 -7.04 -4.56
CA LEU A 63 -34.57 -7.34 -5.46
C LEU A 63 -33.88 -6.08 -5.99
N ASP A 64 -34.65 -5.05 -6.35
CA ASP A 64 -34.08 -3.77 -6.81
C ASP A 64 -33.33 -3.06 -5.68
N SER A 65 -33.84 -3.11 -4.45
CA SER A 65 -33.15 -2.56 -3.29
C SER A 65 -31.87 -3.32 -2.95
N GLU A 66 -31.89 -4.65 -3.01
CA GLU A 66 -30.72 -5.50 -2.80
C GLU A 66 -29.67 -5.27 -3.90
N ARG A 67 -30.12 -5.17 -5.16
CA ARG A 67 -29.24 -4.88 -6.30
C ARG A 67 -28.57 -3.52 -6.15
N SER A 68 -29.31 -2.49 -5.73
CA SER A 68 -28.77 -1.16 -5.50
C SER A 68 -27.74 -1.15 -4.37
N ALA A 69 -28.04 -1.83 -3.25
CA ALA A 69 -27.10 -1.98 -2.13
C ALA A 69 -25.83 -2.75 -2.53
N LEU A 70 -25.97 -3.83 -3.31
CA LEU A 70 -24.83 -4.58 -3.83
C LEU A 70 -23.97 -3.75 -4.80
N GLN A 71 -24.60 -2.91 -5.61
CA GLN A 71 -23.89 -2.04 -6.54
C GLN A 71 -23.09 -0.96 -5.80
N GLU A 72 -23.65 -0.40 -4.73
CA GLU A 72 -22.96 0.55 -3.84
C GLU A 72 -21.78 -0.10 -3.10
N GLN A 73 -21.97 -1.32 -2.59
CA GLN A 73 -20.87 -2.09 -2.00
C GLN A 73 -19.77 -2.37 -3.03
N LEU A 74 -20.14 -2.74 -4.26
CA LEU A 74 -19.19 -3.04 -5.32
C LEU A 74 -18.39 -1.79 -5.75
N SER A 75 -19.02 -0.60 -5.76
CA SER A 75 -18.27 0.66 -5.94
C SER A 75 -17.32 0.91 -4.78
N GLY A 76 -17.76 0.76 -3.53
CA GLY A 76 -16.88 0.97 -2.37
C GLY A 76 -15.70 -0.01 -2.34
N LEU A 77 -15.92 -1.26 -2.74
CA LEU A 77 -14.87 -2.27 -2.90
C LEU A 77 -13.88 -1.93 -4.01
N LYS A 78 -14.36 -1.38 -5.14
CA LYS A 78 -13.48 -0.91 -6.21
C LYS A 78 -12.60 0.25 -5.76
N ASP A 79 -13.18 1.23 -5.09
CA ASP A 79 -12.45 2.39 -4.58
C ASP A 79 -11.40 1.95 -3.54
N ALA A 80 -11.77 1.06 -2.62
CA ALA A 80 -10.83 0.49 -1.65
C ALA A 80 -9.71 -0.32 -2.34
N SER A 81 -10.03 -1.09 -3.38
CA SER A 81 -9.05 -1.84 -4.15
C SER A 81 -8.07 -0.91 -4.88
N GLU A 82 -8.55 0.20 -5.43
CA GLU A 82 -7.71 1.18 -6.10
C GLU A 82 -6.79 1.92 -5.12
N GLN A 83 -7.31 2.29 -3.95
CA GLN A 83 -6.50 2.87 -2.86
C GLN A 83 -5.41 1.90 -2.38
N LEU A 84 -5.74 0.62 -2.21
CA LEU A 84 -4.75 -0.41 -1.85
C LEU A 84 -3.68 -0.57 -2.92
N LYS A 85 -4.07 -0.52 -4.21
CA LYS A 85 -3.12 -0.59 -5.31
C LYS A 85 -2.15 0.60 -5.31
N GLN A 86 -2.65 1.81 -5.08
CA GLN A 86 -1.83 3.01 -4.96
C GLN A 86 -0.87 2.92 -3.77
N ARG A 87 -1.36 2.49 -2.61
CA ARG A 87 -0.54 2.24 -1.41
C ARG A 87 0.57 1.22 -1.67
N ASN A 88 0.27 0.12 -2.35
CA ASN A 88 1.28 -0.88 -2.70
C ASN A 88 2.34 -0.31 -3.63
N GLN A 89 1.97 0.46 -4.65
CA GLN A 89 2.94 1.10 -5.54
C GLN A 89 3.85 2.09 -4.80
N GLU A 90 3.32 2.81 -3.82
CA GLU A 90 4.11 3.71 -2.99
C GLU A 90 5.07 2.95 -2.07
N LEU A 91 4.62 1.86 -1.46
CA LEU A 91 5.45 0.98 -0.64
C LEU A 91 6.57 0.31 -1.46
N GLU A 92 6.29 -0.13 -2.69
CA GLU A 92 7.30 -0.68 -3.60
C GLU A 92 8.39 0.34 -3.91
N LYS A 93 8.02 1.61 -4.17
CA LYS A 93 8.98 2.69 -4.38
C LYS A 93 9.84 2.95 -3.14
N GLN A 94 9.22 3.04 -1.97
CA GLN A 94 9.94 3.22 -0.71
C GLN A 94 10.89 2.06 -0.42
N SER A 95 10.47 0.82 -0.70
CA SER A 95 11.31 -0.36 -0.56
C SER A 95 12.53 -0.29 -1.47
N ALA A 96 12.36 0.09 -2.74
CA ALA A 96 13.45 0.23 -3.68
C ALA A 96 14.43 1.34 -3.24
N GLU A 97 13.93 2.47 -2.74
CA GLU A 97 14.76 3.56 -2.22
C GLU A 97 15.56 3.13 -0.98
N LEU A 98 14.92 2.43 -0.04
CA LEU A 98 15.60 1.89 1.14
C LEU A 98 16.70 0.89 0.77
N GLU A 99 16.46 0.07 -0.25
CA GLU A 99 17.46 -0.89 -0.73
C GLU A 99 18.66 -0.19 -1.37
N GLN A 100 18.44 0.87 -2.14
CA GLN A 100 19.52 1.72 -2.67
C GLN A 100 20.30 2.41 -1.54
N GLN A 101 19.62 2.97 -0.55
CA GLN A 101 20.26 3.58 0.61
C GLN A 101 21.11 2.57 1.39
N ARG A 102 20.60 1.34 1.56
CA ARG A 102 21.33 0.24 2.20
C ARG A 102 22.61 -0.09 1.43
N GLN A 103 22.53 -0.21 0.10
CA GLN A 103 23.71 -0.47 -0.73
C GLN A 103 24.75 0.66 -0.63
N ALA A 104 24.30 1.93 -0.65
CA ALA A 104 25.18 3.08 -0.49
C ALA A 104 25.88 3.09 0.89
N LEU A 105 25.16 2.71 1.96
CA LEU A 105 25.75 2.58 3.30
C LEU A 105 26.79 1.46 3.37
N LEU A 106 26.53 0.31 2.74
CA LEU A 106 27.50 -0.78 2.68
C LEU A 106 28.77 -0.39 1.93
N GLN A 107 28.64 0.35 0.82
CA GLN A 107 29.80 0.88 0.08
C GLN A 107 30.60 1.84 0.96
N ARG A 108 29.94 2.81 1.62
CA ARG A 108 30.64 3.72 2.56
C ARG A 108 31.33 2.98 3.69
N GLN A 109 30.71 1.93 4.23
CA GLN A 109 31.33 1.12 5.27
C GLN A 109 32.60 0.42 4.77
N GLN A 110 32.57 -0.09 3.54
CA GLN A 110 33.74 -0.72 2.92
C GLN A 110 34.84 0.30 2.64
N ASP A 111 34.49 1.49 2.15
CA ASP A 111 35.44 2.59 1.92
C ASP A 111 36.11 3.02 3.23
N LEU A 112 35.33 3.20 4.30
CA LEU A 112 35.85 3.51 5.63
C LEU A 112 36.79 2.43 6.15
N ALA A 113 36.40 1.15 6.04
CA ALA A 113 37.26 0.04 6.45
C ALA A 113 38.58 0.00 5.67
N SER A 114 38.54 0.32 4.36
CA SER A 114 39.76 0.42 3.55
C SER A 114 40.64 1.61 3.95
N GLY A 115 40.02 2.75 4.30
CA GLY A 115 40.72 3.93 4.82
C GLY A 115 41.38 3.66 6.17
N ASP A 116 40.70 2.97 7.08
CA ASP A 116 41.25 2.57 8.38
C ASP A 116 42.46 1.65 8.22
N ALA A 117 42.40 0.69 7.29
CA ALA A 117 43.53 -0.19 6.99
C ALA A 117 44.74 0.60 6.42
N ALA A 118 44.49 1.56 5.54
CA ALA A 118 45.54 2.42 4.99
C ALA A 118 46.18 3.30 6.06
N LEU A 119 45.38 3.86 6.97
CA LEU A 119 45.87 4.65 8.11
C LEU A 119 46.71 3.81 9.07
N GLN A 120 46.30 2.56 9.34
CA GLN A 120 47.09 1.63 10.15
C GLN A 120 48.45 1.33 9.50
N GLN A 121 48.49 1.06 8.20
CA GLN A 121 49.75 0.86 7.47
C GLN A 121 50.65 2.11 7.54
N GLN A 122 50.07 3.29 7.33
CA GLN A 122 50.81 4.55 7.42
C GLN A 122 51.38 4.76 8.82
N GLN A 123 50.63 4.41 9.86
CA GLN A 123 51.09 4.50 11.24
C GLN A 123 52.24 3.53 11.54
N GLU A 124 52.18 2.30 11.03
CA GLU A 124 53.28 1.34 11.13
C GLU A 124 54.55 1.83 10.43
N ASP A 125 54.42 2.38 9.23
CA ASP A 125 55.56 2.90 8.47
C ASP A 125 56.19 4.13 9.15
N ILE A 126 55.39 5.04 9.71
CA ILE A 126 55.89 6.15 10.52
C ILE A 126 56.64 5.61 11.74
N ASN A 127 56.09 4.63 12.45
CA ASN A 127 56.76 4.04 13.62
C ASN A 127 58.10 3.41 13.24
N ARG A 128 58.18 2.72 12.09
CA ARG A 128 59.45 2.18 11.56
C ARG A 128 60.45 3.30 11.27
N GLN A 129 60.03 4.37 10.61
CA GLN A 129 60.90 5.52 10.34
C GLN A 129 61.41 6.17 11.63
N VAL A 130 60.54 6.36 12.62
CA VAL A 130 60.91 6.89 13.94
C VAL A 130 61.96 6.01 14.62
N ASN A 131 61.77 4.69 14.60
CA ASN A 131 62.74 3.74 15.17
C ASN A 131 64.09 3.81 14.45
N ASN A 132 64.08 3.79 13.11
CA ASN A 132 65.31 3.91 12.30
C ASN A 132 66.05 5.23 12.59
N HIS A 133 65.33 6.35 12.70
CA HIS A 133 65.93 7.64 13.06
C HIS A 133 66.46 7.68 14.49
N ALA A 134 65.81 6.98 15.44
CA ALA A 134 66.32 6.85 16.80
C ALA A 134 67.63 6.03 16.83
N GLU A 135 67.69 4.93 16.10
CA GLU A 135 68.90 4.11 15.94
C GLU A 135 70.04 4.92 15.30
N GLN A 136 69.76 5.65 14.22
CA GLN A 136 70.75 6.54 13.58
C GLN A 136 71.26 7.61 14.56
N ARG A 137 70.37 8.21 15.36
CA ARG A 137 70.77 9.18 16.39
C ARG A 137 71.70 8.57 17.42
N ASN A 138 71.37 7.38 17.92
CA ASN A 138 72.20 6.68 18.90
C ASN A 138 73.58 6.34 18.32
N ALA A 139 73.64 5.82 17.09
CA ALA A 139 74.89 5.52 16.41
C ALA A 139 75.78 6.76 16.22
N LEU A 140 75.19 7.88 15.79
CA LEU A 140 75.91 9.16 15.66
C LEU A 140 76.37 9.72 17.02
N GLN A 141 75.60 9.49 18.08
CA GLN A 141 75.97 9.90 19.43
C GLN A 141 77.15 9.09 19.95
N ASP A 142 77.15 7.77 19.74
CA ASP A 142 78.26 6.89 20.09
C ASP A 142 79.53 7.25 19.30
N GLU A 143 79.39 7.56 18.01
CA GLU A 143 80.52 8.00 17.18
C GLU A 143 81.11 9.33 17.68
N ASN A 144 80.26 10.31 17.99
CA ASN A 144 80.71 11.58 18.59
C ASN A 144 81.45 11.37 19.91
N GLN A 145 80.96 10.48 20.79
CA GLN A 145 81.65 10.16 22.05
C GLN A 145 83.04 9.54 21.80
N ARG A 146 83.14 8.61 20.85
CA ARG A 146 84.43 8.00 20.48
C ARG A 146 85.43 9.03 19.95
N VAL A 147 84.96 9.98 19.13
CA VAL A 147 85.81 11.07 18.61
C VAL A 147 86.29 11.96 19.75
N LEU A 148 85.42 12.33 20.69
CA LEU A 148 85.80 13.12 21.86
C LEU A 148 86.83 12.40 22.73
N ASP A 149 86.65 11.10 22.98
CA ASP A 149 87.59 10.29 23.75
C ASP A 149 88.96 10.18 23.05
N ALA A 150 88.97 10.02 21.73
CA ALA A 150 90.19 9.99 20.94
C ALA A 150 90.95 11.33 21.01
N LEU A 151 90.24 12.46 20.90
CA LEU A 151 90.80 13.80 21.04
C LEU A 151 91.38 14.03 22.46
N ALA A 152 90.68 13.55 23.49
CA ALA A 152 91.17 13.64 24.87
C ALA A 152 92.48 12.87 25.07
N LYS A 153 92.58 11.66 24.52
CA LYS A 153 93.82 10.86 24.55
C LYS A 153 94.97 11.53 23.81
N LEU A 154 94.72 12.10 22.63
CA LEU A 154 95.76 12.82 21.86
C LEU A 154 96.31 14.01 22.65
N LYS A 155 95.44 14.81 23.30
CA LYS A 155 95.89 15.91 24.16
C LYS A 155 96.74 15.45 25.34
N GLN A 156 96.38 14.32 25.96
CA GLN A 156 97.19 13.76 27.05
C GLN A 156 98.57 13.33 26.56
N LEU A 157 98.66 12.68 25.40
CA LEU A 157 99.93 12.27 24.80
C LEU A 157 100.82 13.47 24.48
N GLU A 158 100.25 14.53 23.91
CA GLU A 158 100.97 15.77 23.63
C GLU A 158 101.52 16.40 24.91
N ALA A 159 100.70 16.50 25.97
CA ALA A 159 101.13 17.02 27.27
C ALA A 159 102.24 16.18 27.93
N THR A 160 102.21 14.85 27.77
CA THR A 160 103.28 13.98 28.28
C THR A 160 104.56 14.02 27.44
N SER A 161 104.49 14.40 26.16
CA SER A 161 105.66 14.48 25.28
C SER A 161 106.44 15.80 25.40
N GLN A 162 105.84 16.81 26.04
CA GLN A 162 106.45 18.13 26.27
C GLN A 162 107.16 18.26 27.64
N LEU A 163 107.14 17.20 28.46
CA LEU A 163 107.86 17.07 29.74
C LEU A 163 109.15 16.27 29.54
#